data_AF-A0A7X9SS54-F1
#
_entry.id   AF-A0A7X9SS54-F1
#
_cell.length_a   1.000
_cell.length_b   1.000
_cell.length_c   1.000
_cell.angle_alpha   90.00
_cell.angle_beta   90.00
_cell.angle_gamma   90.00
#
_symmetry.space_group_name_H-M   'P 1'
#
loop_
_entity.id
_entity.type
_entity.pdbx_description
1 polymer ?
#
loop_
_entity_poly.entity_id
_entity_poly.type
_entity_poly.pdbx_seq_one_letter_code
_entity_poly.pdbx_strand_id
1 'polypeptide(L)'
;MNKYCFVEQEDKKDCGIAALATILMYYNKNYSVKKLKGIMKYDRTMRVNLFQLYDTAINLGFESKGVILESVEAFKYIKLPCIAQIEINKNSLHFIVLYEIKKNLITISDPSSVLKTILLQNFLDCFTGKILMIYLKE
;
A
#
# COMPACT_ATOMS: atom_id res chain seq x y z
N MET A 1 -13.14 1.61 -12.04
CA MET A 1 -12.14 1.23 -11.01
C MET A 1 -12.08 -0.29 -10.98
N ASN A 2 -10.88 -0.86 -11.07
CA ASN A 2 -10.72 -2.32 -10.94
C ASN A 2 -11.01 -2.73 -9.49
N LYS A 3 -11.95 -3.66 -9.27
CA LYS A 3 -12.42 -4.00 -7.92
C LYS A 3 -11.30 -4.49 -7.01
N TYR A 4 -10.46 -5.38 -7.52
CA TYR A 4 -9.24 -5.85 -6.88
C TYR A 4 -8.18 -6.02 -7.96
N CYS A 5 -6.98 -5.51 -7.74
CA CYS A 5 -5.87 -5.62 -8.67
C CYS A 5 -4.56 -5.76 -7.88
N PHE A 6 -3.46 -6.08 -8.56
CA PHE A 6 -2.14 -6.06 -7.92
C PHE A 6 -1.07 -5.84 -8.98
N VAL A 7 0.05 -5.25 -8.55
CA VAL A 7 1.29 -5.19 -9.31
C VAL A 7 2.33 -5.99 -8.55
N GLU A 8 2.93 -6.97 -9.22
CA GLU A 8 4.01 -7.78 -8.65
C GLU A 8 5.29 -6.96 -8.51
N GLN A 9 6.02 -7.17 -7.42
CA GLN A 9 7.32 -6.55 -7.20
C GLN A 9 8.42 -7.23 -8.04
N GLU A 10 9.24 -6.45 -8.74
CA GLU A 10 10.37 -6.97 -9.54
C GLU A 10 11.56 -7.38 -8.65
N ASP A 11 11.83 -6.61 -7.59
CA ASP A 11 12.86 -6.88 -6.58
C ASP A 11 12.24 -6.97 -5.18
N LYS A 12 12.87 -7.71 -4.26
CA LYS A 12 12.47 -7.81 -2.84
C LYS A 12 12.27 -6.45 -2.17
N LYS A 13 13.03 -5.42 -2.58
CA LYS A 13 12.92 -4.06 -2.02
C LYS A 13 11.79 -3.20 -2.59
N ASP A 14 11.16 -3.64 -3.68
CA ASP A 14 10.20 -2.84 -4.44
C ASP A 14 8.76 -2.93 -3.93
N CYS A 15 8.49 -3.69 -2.87
CA CYS A 15 7.14 -3.87 -2.30
C CYS A 15 6.36 -2.55 -2.17
N GLY A 16 6.98 -1.48 -1.65
CA GLY A 16 6.31 -0.17 -1.53
C GLY A 16 5.97 0.48 -2.88
N ILE A 17 6.86 0.37 -3.87
CA ILE A 17 6.65 0.94 -5.21
C ILE A 17 5.55 0.15 -5.94
N ALA A 18 5.55 -1.17 -5.79
CA ALA A 18 4.52 -2.04 -6.34
C ALA A 18 3.15 -1.83 -5.66
N ALA A 19 3.12 -1.59 -4.34
CA ALA A 19 1.90 -1.21 -3.63
C ALA A 19 1.36 0.15 -4.13
N LEU A 20 2.24 1.14 -4.36
CA LEU A 20 1.85 2.40 -4.99
C LEU A 20 1.28 2.17 -6.40
N ALA A 21 1.98 1.41 -7.25
CA ALA A 21 1.51 1.06 -8.59
C ALA A 21 0.12 0.40 -8.57
N THR A 22 -0.12 -0.46 -7.59
CA THR A 22 -1.41 -1.13 -7.37
C THR A 22 -2.53 -0.13 -7.06
N ILE A 23 -2.29 0.84 -6.16
CA ILE A 23 -3.27 1.91 -5.89
C ILE A 23 -3.52 2.77 -7.13
N LEU A 24 -2.47 3.15 -7.86
CA LEU A 24 -2.63 3.94 -9.09
C LEU A 24 -3.45 3.18 -10.14
N MET A 25 -3.19 1.88 -10.29
CA MET A 25 -3.96 1.00 -11.19
C MET A 25 -5.43 0.88 -10.77
N TYR A 26 -5.74 0.87 -9.46
CA TYR A 26 -7.12 0.92 -8.98
C TYR A 26 -7.89 2.15 -9.51
N TYR A 27 -7.20 3.30 -9.58
CA TYR A 27 -7.70 4.54 -10.18
C TYR A 27 -7.54 4.61 -11.72
N ASN A 28 -7.37 3.46 -12.38
CA ASN A 28 -7.16 3.35 -13.83
C ASN A 28 -5.93 4.12 -14.36
N LYS A 29 -4.92 4.36 -13.51
CA LYS A 29 -3.66 4.99 -13.91
C LYS A 29 -2.55 3.95 -13.92
N ASN A 30 -2.20 3.49 -15.12
CA ASN A 30 -1.23 2.42 -15.31
C ASN A 30 0.21 2.95 -15.27
N TYR A 31 0.94 2.60 -14.22
CA TYR A 31 2.37 2.84 -14.07
C TYR A 31 3.09 1.52 -13.77
N SER A 32 4.15 1.21 -14.50
CA SER A 32 5.03 0.10 -14.14
C SER A 32 5.92 0.47 -12.95
N VAL A 33 6.39 -0.53 -12.21
CA VAL A 33 7.38 -0.35 -11.13
C VAL A 33 8.61 0.42 -11.64
N LYS A 34 9.13 0.03 -12.82
CA LYS A 34 10.23 0.75 -13.49
C LYS A 34 9.92 2.23 -13.77
N LYS A 35 8.71 2.55 -14.23
CA LYS A 35 8.30 3.94 -14.50
C LYS A 35 8.22 4.74 -13.20
N LEU A 36 7.62 4.19 -12.14
CA LEU A 36 7.56 4.84 -10.84
C LEU A 36 8.95 5.07 -10.26
N LYS A 37 9.84 4.07 -10.33
CA LYS A 37 11.25 4.23 -9.96
C LYS A 37 11.85 5.44 -10.67
N GLY A 38 11.66 5.58 -11.99
CA GLY A 38 12.14 6.73 -12.75
C GLY A 38 11.65 8.09 -12.26
N ILE A 39 10.43 8.15 -11.71
CA ILE A 39 9.76 9.37 -11.23
C ILE A 39 10.16 9.73 -9.79
N MET A 40 10.44 8.73 -8.95
CA MET A 40 10.82 8.95 -7.55
C MET A 40 12.11 9.77 -7.44
N LYS A 41 12.11 10.82 -6.61
CA LYS A 41 13.28 11.71 -6.41
C LYS A 41 14.33 11.14 -5.44
N TYR A 42 14.06 9.99 -4.85
CA TYR A 42 14.86 9.38 -3.78
C TYR A 42 15.78 8.28 -4.31
N ASP A 43 16.72 7.83 -3.48
CA ASP A 43 17.54 6.66 -3.78
C ASP A 43 16.64 5.40 -3.94
N ARG A 44 16.79 4.75 -5.08
CA ARG A 44 15.99 3.59 -5.53
C ARG A 44 16.73 2.27 -5.28
N THR A 45 17.94 2.34 -4.72
CA THR A 45 18.76 1.17 -4.39
C THR A 45 18.32 0.52 -3.08
N MET A 46 17.62 1.27 -2.21
CA MET A 46 17.09 0.84 -0.92
C MET A 46 15.55 0.68 -0.93
N ARG A 47 15.01 0.06 0.12
CA ARG A 47 13.56 -0.01 0.36
C ARG A 47 13.00 1.40 0.56
N VAL A 48 11.87 1.67 -0.07
CA VAL A 48 11.16 2.94 0.08
C VAL A 48 10.39 2.99 1.40
N ASN A 49 10.24 4.18 1.97
CA ASN A 49 9.42 4.41 3.17
C ASN A 49 8.08 5.10 2.84
N LEU A 50 7.17 5.19 3.82
CA LEU A 50 5.84 5.78 3.63
C LEU A 50 5.89 7.24 3.17
N PHE A 51 6.86 8.04 3.66
CA PHE A 51 7.00 9.44 3.26
C PHE A 51 7.39 9.56 1.78
N GLN A 52 8.28 8.71 1.30
CA GLN A 52 8.68 8.68 -0.11
C GLN A 52 7.51 8.27 -1.02
N LEU A 53 6.67 7.32 -0.58
CA LEU A 53 5.45 6.94 -1.29
C LEU A 53 4.43 8.09 -1.29
N TYR A 54 4.26 8.77 -0.16
CA TYR A 54 3.42 9.96 -0.03
C TYR A 54 3.85 11.05 -1.02
N ASP A 55 5.12 11.46 -0.99
CA ASP A 55 5.65 12.53 -1.85
C ASP A 55 5.51 12.18 -3.32
N THR A 56 5.77 10.92 -3.68
CA THR A 56 5.62 10.44 -5.05
C THR A 56 4.16 10.49 -5.51
N ALA A 57 3.21 10.10 -4.66
CA ALA A 57 1.78 10.18 -4.99
C ALA A 57 1.33 11.64 -5.21
N ILE A 58 1.75 12.57 -4.34
CA ILE A 58 1.48 14.01 -4.50
C ILE A 58 2.06 14.53 -5.82
N ASN A 59 3.31 14.16 -6.14
CA ASN A 59 3.99 14.57 -7.37
C ASN A 59 3.31 14.02 -8.65
N LEU A 60 2.59 12.91 -8.53
CA LEU A 60 1.77 12.32 -9.60
C LEU A 60 0.36 12.94 -9.71
N GLY A 61 0.04 13.94 -8.88
CA GLY A 61 -1.24 14.65 -8.92
C GLY A 61 -2.35 14.02 -8.07
N PHE A 62 -2.01 13.08 -7.18
CA PHE A 62 -2.97 12.50 -6.23
C PHE A 62 -3.02 13.33 -4.95
N GLU A 63 -4.07 13.12 -4.15
CA GLU A 63 -4.04 13.41 -2.73
C GLU A 63 -3.51 12.21 -1.97
N SER A 64 -2.83 12.48 -0.86
CA SER A 64 -2.23 11.44 -0.04
C SER A 64 -2.28 11.85 1.43
N LYS A 65 -2.50 10.90 2.34
CA LYS A 65 -2.56 11.13 3.78
C LYS A 65 -2.02 9.94 4.55
N GLY A 66 -0.95 10.15 5.32
CA GLY A 66 -0.42 9.16 6.25
C GLY A 66 -1.19 9.20 7.57
N VAL A 67 -1.49 8.03 8.14
CA VAL A 67 -2.19 7.91 9.43
C VAL A 67 -1.54 6.80 10.25
N ILE A 68 -1.42 7.03 11.56
CA ILE A 68 -1.13 6.00 12.54
C ILE A 68 -2.45 5.68 13.23
N LEU A 69 -2.89 4.44 13.16
CA LEU A 69 -4.12 3.99 13.77
C LEU A 69 -3.90 3.72 15.26
N GLU A 70 -4.75 4.31 16.09
CA GLU A 70 -4.73 4.11 17.54
C GLU A 70 -5.47 2.83 17.96
N SER A 71 -6.41 2.35 17.13
CA SER A 71 -7.18 1.12 17.40
C SER A 71 -7.72 0.50 16.10
N VAL A 72 -8.20 -0.74 16.18
CA VAL A 72 -8.77 -1.47 15.03
C VAL A 72 -10.07 -0.80 14.56
N GLU A 73 -10.85 -0.24 15.48
CA GLU A 73 -12.10 0.45 15.17
C GLU A 73 -11.88 1.69 14.29
N ALA A 74 -10.68 2.26 14.30
CA ALA A 74 -10.32 3.41 13.48
C ALA A 74 -10.36 3.09 11.97
N PHE A 75 -10.26 1.81 11.58
CA PHE A 75 -10.39 1.39 10.17
C PHE A 75 -11.72 1.82 9.54
N LYS A 76 -12.80 2.03 10.32
CA LYS A 76 -14.10 2.51 9.81
C LYS A 76 -14.05 3.92 9.23
N TYR A 77 -13.01 4.70 9.56
CA TYR A 77 -12.79 6.06 9.07
C TYR A 77 -11.75 6.11 7.93
N ILE A 78 -11.19 4.96 7.55
CA ILE A 78 -10.15 4.88 6.53
C ILE A 78 -10.77 4.62 5.17
N LYS A 79 -10.41 5.47 4.20
CA LYS A 79 -10.81 5.29 2.80
C LYS A 79 -9.96 4.17 2.18
N LEU A 80 -10.63 3.15 1.67
CA LEU A 80 -10.01 2.03 0.95
C LEU A 80 -10.13 2.22 -0.58
N PRO A 81 -9.18 1.69 -1.37
CA PRO A 81 -7.99 0.98 -0.91
C PRO A 81 -6.91 1.91 -0.34
N CYS A 82 -6.07 1.38 0.55
CA CYS A 82 -4.93 2.09 1.12
C CYS A 82 -3.70 1.18 1.23
N ILE A 83 -2.52 1.78 1.38
CA ILE A 83 -1.28 1.04 1.64
C ILE A 83 -1.12 0.88 3.15
N ALA A 84 -0.87 -0.34 3.61
CA ALA A 84 -0.52 -0.64 5.00
C ALA A 84 0.93 -1.12 5.11
N GLN A 85 1.59 -0.72 6.19
CA GLN A 85 2.90 -1.25 6.56
C GLN A 85 2.72 -2.42 7.53
N ILE A 86 3.39 -3.53 7.23
CA ILE A 86 3.42 -4.73 8.09
C ILE A 86 4.86 -5.13 8.39
N GLU A 87 5.04 -5.92 9.44
CA GLU A 87 6.31 -6.53 9.83
C GLU A 87 6.24 -8.04 9.64
N ILE A 88 7.00 -8.57 8.67
CA ILE A 88 6.94 -10.01 8.30
C ILE A 88 7.95 -10.87 9.08
N ASN A 89 8.94 -10.26 9.74
CA ASN A 89 9.93 -10.88 10.63
C ASN A 89 10.49 -9.77 11.52
N LYS A 90 10.94 -10.07 12.76
CA LYS A 90 11.55 -9.10 13.71
C LYS A 90 12.61 -8.22 13.03
N ASN A 91 12.22 -7.05 12.49
CA ASN A 91 13.00 -6.07 11.73
C ASN A 91 12.89 -6.08 10.18
N SER A 92 11.86 -6.69 9.58
CA SER A 92 11.61 -6.59 8.12
C SER A 92 10.26 -5.97 7.81
N LEU A 93 10.31 -4.72 7.33
CA LEU A 93 9.14 -3.97 6.90
C LEU A 93 8.71 -4.35 5.48
N HIS A 94 7.40 -4.48 5.30
CA HIS A 94 6.75 -4.77 4.04
C HIS A 94 5.53 -3.88 3.84
N PHE A 95 5.12 -3.72 2.59
CA PHE A 95 3.96 -2.91 2.23
C PHE A 95 2.97 -3.75 1.45
N ILE A 96 1.71 -3.69 1.88
CA ILE A 96 0.58 -4.35 1.22
C ILE A 96 -0.52 -3.34 0.95
N VAL A 97 -1.44 -3.69 0.04
CA VAL A 97 -2.65 -2.89 -0.21
C VAL A 97 -3.84 -3.55 0.46
N LEU A 98 -4.60 -2.77 1.24
CA LEU A 98 -5.86 -3.19 1.83
C LEU A 98 -6.99 -2.75 0.92
N TYR A 99 -7.87 -3.66 0.52
CA TYR A 99 -9.01 -3.37 -0.36
C TYR A 99 -10.34 -3.28 0.37
N GLU A 100 -10.60 -4.20 1.28
CA GLU A 100 -11.89 -4.33 1.95
C GLU A 100 -11.70 -4.97 3.31
N ILE A 101 -12.41 -4.46 4.31
CA ILE A 101 -12.52 -5.06 5.64
C ILE A 101 -14.00 -5.34 5.87
N LYS A 102 -14.35 -6.62 6.08
CA LYS A 102 -15.74 -7.04 6.26
C LYS A 102 -15.84 -8.10 7.35
N LYS A 103 -16.57 -7.79 8.42
CA LYS A 103 -16.66 -8.64 9.62
C LYS A 103 -15.23 -8.92 10.13
N ASN A 104 -14.81 -10.19 10.13
CA ASN A 104 -13.49 -10.63 10.59
C ASN A 104 -12.54 -10.99 9.44
N LEU A 105 -12.83 -10.53 8.23
CA LEU A 105 -12.05 -10.80 7.03
C LEU A 105 -11.51 -9.50 6.43
N ILE A 106 -10.31 -9.59 5.86
CA ILE A 106 -9.66 -8.51 5.14
C ILE A 106 -9.16 -9.01 3.79
N THR A 107 -9.48 -8.28 2.73
CA THR A 107 -8.97 -8.54 1.38
C THR A 107 -7.74 -7.67 1.14
N ILE A 108 -6.62 -8.31 0.84
CA ILE A 108 -5.32 -7.67 0.65
C ILE A 108 -4.71 -8.05 -0.69
N SER A 109 -3.88 -7.15 -1.22
CA SER A 109 -2.91 -7.44 -2.26
C SER A 109 -1.50 -7.31 -1.69
N ASP A 110 -0.79 -8.42 -1.69
CA ASP A 110 0.64 -8.48 -1.40
C ASP A 110 1.43 -8.39 -2.72
N PRO A 111 2.31 -7.39 -2.87
CA PRO A 111 3.21 -7.29 -4.02
C PRO A 111 4.07 -8.53 -4.30
N SER A 112 4.25 -9.44 -3.33
CA SER A 112 4.93 -10.72 -3.53
C SER A 112 4.11 -11.75 -4.33
N SER A 113 3.12 -11.31 -5.12
CA SER A 113 2.25 -12.12 -5.99
C SER A 113 1.03 -12.76 -5.32
N VAL A 114 0.40 -12.07 -4.36
CA VAL A 114 -0.76 -12.65 -3.65
C VAL A 114 -1.91 -11.66 -3.47
N LEU A 115 -3.00 -11.86 -4.23
CA LEU A 115 -4.31 -11.30 -3.90
C LEU A 115 -5.09 -12.35 -3.07
N LYS A 116 -5.41 -12.04 -1.82
CA LYS A 116 -6.10 -12.98 -0.93
C LYS A 116 -6.99 -12.30 0.10
N THR A 117 -7.94 -13.07 0.61
CA THR A 117 -8.70 -12.72 1.81
C THR A 117 -8.16 -13.53 2.99
N ILE A 118 -7.84 -12.86 4.08
CA ILE A 118 -7.33 -13.48 5.32
C ILE A 118 -8.19 -13.06 6.51
N LEU A 119 -8.00 -13.75 7.64
CA LEU A 119 -8.55 -13.30 8.92
C LEU A 119 -7.95 -11.94 9.28
N LEU A 120 -8.82 -11.02 9.73
CA LEU A 120 -8.40 -9.70 10.20
C LEU A 120 -7.33 -9.83 11.31
N GLN A 121 -7.49 -10.80 12.22
CA GLN A 121 -6.54 -11.04 13.29
C GLN A 121 -5.12 -11.34 12.76
N ASN A 122 -5.01 -12.20 11.74
CA ASN A 122 -3.70 -12.54 11.16
C ASN A 122 -2.98 -11.32 10.56
N PHE A 123 -3.75 -10.34 10.06
CA PHE A 123 -3.18 -9.06 9.61
C PHE A 123 -2.78 -8.19 10.80
N LEU A 124 -3.63 -8.09 11.83
CA LEU A 124 -3.36 -7.28 13.02
C LEU A 124 -2.11 -7.73 13.77
N ASP A 125 -1.84 -9.04 13.80
CA ASP A 125 -0.66 -9.62 14.45
C ASP A 125 0.67 -9.11 13.84
N CYS A 126 0.67 -8.64 12.59
CA CYS A 126 1.85 -8.11 11.90
C CYS A 126 1.72 -6.63 11.50
N PHE A 127 0.59 -5.98 11.79
CA PHE A 127 0.33 -4.61 11.38
C PHE A 127 1.07 -3.61 12.26
N THR A 128 1.81 -2.67 11.66
CA THR A 128 2.60 -1.67 12.42
C THR A 128 1.79 -0.48 12.92
N GLY A 129 0.47 -0.46 12.67
CA GLY A 129 -0.38 0.70 12.93
C GLY A 129 -0.36 1.76 11.82
N LYS A 130 0.56 1.68 10.84
CA LYS A 130 0.78 2.75 9.87
C LYS A 130 0.15 2.46 8.52
N ILE A 131 -0.60 3.44 8.01
CA ILE A 131 -1.23 3.39 6.69
C ILE A 131 -0.97 4.68 5.89
N LEU A 132 -1.11 4.56 4.58
CA LEU A 132 -1.09 5.67 3.63
C LEU A 132 -2.31 5.56 2.71
N MET A 133 -3.21 6.52 2.83
CA MET A 133 -4.34 6.68 1.93
C MET A 133 -3.89 7.50 0.73
N ILE A 134 -4.30 7.11 -0.47
CA ILE A 134 -4.03 7.82 -1.72
C ILE A 134 -5.33 7.83 -2.53
N TYR A 135 -5.74 8.99 -3.03
CA TYR A 135 -6.99 9.15 -3.77
C TYR A 135 -6.89 10.29 -4.79
N LEU A 136 -7.83 10.31 -5.76
CA LEU A 136 -7.86 11.35 -6.78
C LEU A 136 -8.14 12.73 -6.13
N LYS A 137 -7.47 13.77 -6.62
CA LYS A 137 -7.87 15.16 -6.37
C LYS A 137 -9.24 15.39 -6.99
N GLU A 138 -10.14 15.96 -6.21
CA GLU A 138 -11.43 16.47 -6.70
C GLU A 138 -11.26 17.77 -7.48
#